data_AF-K2LYH0-F1
#
_entry.id   AF-K2LYH0-F1
#
_cell.length_a   1.000
_cell.length_b   1.000
_cell.length_c   1.000
_cell.angle_alpha   90.00
_cell.angle_beta   90.00
_cell.angle_gamma   90.00
#
_symmetry.space_group_name_H-M   'P 1'
#
loop_
_entity.id
_entity.type
_entity.pdbx_description
1 polymer ?
#
loop_
_entity_poly.entity_id
_entity_poly.type
_entity_poly.pdbx_seq_one_letter_code
_entity_poly.pdbx_strand_id
1 'polypeptide(L)'
;MPGTELVDRSSCSCSCKDGWHGASCFPLEVPDTFLPPVAERAVDGDTNCVVNQTLMNLALNMWKTHHCYVGVTFSGVGAELTFFLNSMPLHLPINITLTGCTFREGAAVQFFGGVEAAESAGVLIRVSQTVMRSSVVVFVFALPQHCDIAVTEVDAVQSSILFWPDTVNKRLSVVMLDSVELTASSLLVSNVRAYASRYRGFGLYSIGTLTLVGGSSLYVRYCSFGGYKHLFHVNVLSVRDHSVFALLNNTMSSGTSLLYQCREFSVLEHSVLRM
;
A
#
# COMPACT_ATOMS: atom_id res chain seq x y z
N MET A 1 64.39 -3.12 -3.09
CA MET A 1 63.13 -3.74 -2.64
C MET A 1 61.99 -2.79 -3.02
N PRO A 2 61.14 -3.10 -4.01
CA PRO A 2 59.96 -2.28 -4.23
C PRO A 2 58.67 -3.11 -4.36
N GLY A 3 57.58 -2.59 -3.82
CA GLY A 3 56.25 -3.17 -4.00
C GLY A 3 55.21 -2.86 -2.91
N THR A 4 55.33 -1.76 -2.16
CA THR A 4 54.14 -1.19 -1.51
C THR A 4 53.35 -0.44 -2.59
N GLU A 5 52.49 -1.15 -3.30
CA GLU A 5 51.44 -0.52 -4.09
C GLU A 5 50.41 0.08 -3.11
N LEU A 6 50.32 1.40 -3.15
CA LEU A 6 49.13 2.13 -2.72
C LEU A 6 47.97 1.61 -3.58
N VAL A 7 47.15 0.72 -3.03
CA VAL A 7 45.91 0.31 -3.68
C VAL A 7 45.00 1.53 -3.70
N ASP A 8 44.87 2.13 -4.87
CA ASP A 8 43.89 3.15 -5.14
C ASP A 8 42.49 2.54 -4.96
N ARG A 9 41.85 2.83 -3.83
CA ARG A 9 40.49 2.36 -3.52
C ARG A 9 39.43 2.96 -4.47
N SER A 10 39.81 3.84 -5.40
CA SER A 10 38.91 4.37 -6.42
C SER A 10 38.51 3.36 -7.50
N SER A 11 39.21 2.23 -7.63
CA SER A 11 38.96 1.22 -8.67
C SER A 11 38.12 0.01 -8.23
N CYS A 12 37.61 -0.01 -7.00
CA CYS A 12 36.69 -1.06 -6.56
C CYS A 12 35.25 -0.73 -6.99
N SER A 13 34.77 -1.30 -8.09
CA SER A 13 33.35 -1.24 -8.44
C SER A 13 32.57 -2.30 -7.68
N CYS A 14 31.59 -1.89 -6.88
CA CYS A 14 30.60 -2.79 -6.31
C CYS A 14 29.50 -3.04 -7.35
N SER A 15 29.33 -4.29 -7.79
CA SER A 15 28.18 -4.71 -8.59
C SER A 15 27.22 -5.52 -7.73
N CYS A 16 25.93 -5.39 -8.02
CA CYS A 16 24.90 -6.17 -7.36
C CYS A 16 24.88 -7.58 -7.93
N LYS A 17 24.75 -8.57 -7.05
CA LYS A 17 24.63 -9.96 -7.44
C LYS A 17 23.19 -10.24 -7.90
N ASP A 18 23.02 -11.10 -8.90
CA ASP A 18 21.69 -11.49 -9.38
C ASP A 18 20.80 -11.96 -8.22
N GLY A 19 19.59 -11.39 -8.13
CA GLY A 19 18.62 -11.67 -7.08
C GLY A 19 18.78 -10.88 -5.77
N TRP A 20 19.71 -9.92 -5.69
CA TRP A 20 19.87 -9.05 -4.51
C TRP A 20 19.04 -7.77 -4.59
N HIS A 21 18.29 -7.49 -3.53
CA HIS A 21 17.50 -6.26 -3.39
C HIS A 21 17.99 -5.46 -2.17
N GLY A 22 18.43 -4.22 -2.40
CA GLY A 22 18.93 -3.33 -1.35
C GLY A 22 19.06 -1.90 -1.87
N ALA A 23 19.21 -0.91 -0.98
CA ALA A 23 19.20 0.51 -1.34
C ALA A 23 20.28 0.92 -2.37
N SER A 24 21.37 0.17 -2.47
CA SER A 24 22.46 0.39 -3.44
C SER A 24 22.31 -0.45 -4.73
N CYS A 25 21.35 -1.38 -4.75
CA CYS A 25 21.12 -2.36 -5.82
C CYS A 25 19.75 -2.22 -6.47
N PHE A 26 19.07 -1.12 -6.19
CA PHE A 26 17.79 -0.77 -6.78
C PHE A 26 18.01 0.33 -7.83
N PRO A 27 17.39 0.28 -9.01
CA PRO A 27 17.43 1.38 -9.97
C PRO A 27 16.85 2.64 -9.30
N LEU A 28 17.71 3.63 -9.05
CA LEU A 28 17.32 4.93 -8.47
C LEU A 28 16.58 5.83 -9.48
N GLU A 29 16.57 5.47 -10.76
CA GLU A 29 15.85 6.18 -11.80
C GLU A 29 14.54 5.47 -12.13
N VAL A 30 13.48 6.01 -11.54
CA VAL A 30 12.14 5.86 -12.09
C VAL A 30 11.92 7.08 -12.99
N PRO A 31 11.52 6.92 -14.26
CA PRO A 31 11.26 8.07 -15.13
C PRO A 31 10.26 9.02 -14.45
N ASP A 32 10.55 10.33 -14.46
CA ASP A 32 9.65 11.40 -13.98
C ASP A 32 8.28 11.40 -14.68
N THR A 33 8.12 10.56 -15.70
CA THR A 33 6.89 10.28 -16.42
C THR A 33 6.51 8.81 -16.22
N PHE A 34 5.82 8.48 -15.13
CA PHE A 34 4.94 7.32 -15.12
C PHE A 34 3.79 7.60 -16.09
N LEU A 35 4.02 7.37 -17.37
CA LEU A 35 2.93 6.96 -18.23
C LEU A 35 2.57 5.55 -17.79
N PRO A 36 1.32 5.27 -17.34
CA PRO A 36 0.92 3.89 -17.14
C PRO A 36 1.23 3.15 -18.46
N PRO A 37 1.81 1.93 -18.42
CA PRO A 37 1.96 1.15 -19.63
C PRO A 37 0.59 1.15 -20.32
N VAL A 38 0.54 1.60 -21.57
CA VAL A 38 -0.66 1.50 -22.39
C VAL A 38 -1.07 0.04 -22.26
N ALA A 39 -2.21 -0.19 -21.63
CA ALA A 39 -2.71 -1.53 -21.39
C ALA A 39 -2.64 -2.26 -22.73
N GLU A 40 -1.72 -3.20 -22.86
CA GLU A 40 -1.79 -4.18 -23.93
C GLU A 40 -3.17 -4.79 -23.76
N ARG A 41 -4.01 -4.55 -24.76
CA ARG A 41 -5.37 -5.03 -24.78
C ARG A 41 -5.28 -6.55 -24.84
N ALA A 42 -5.20 -7.18 -23.67
CA ALA A 42 -5.66 -8.54 -23.48
C ALA A 42 -7.16 -8.50 -23.75
N VAL A 43 -7.51 -8.76 -25.00
CA VAL A 43 -8.88 -8.97 -25.45
C VAL A 43 -9.29 -10.31 -24.86
N ASP A 44 -9.94 -10.26 -23.70
CA ASP A 44 -10.80 -11.34 -23.24
C ASP A 44 -12.22 -10.80 -23.02
N GLY A 45 -13.18 -11.49 -23.63
CA GLY A 45 -14.50 -10.99 -24.03
C GLY A 45 -15.52 -10.74 -22.92
N ASP A 46 -15.08 -10.51 -21.68
CA ASP A 46 -15.96 -10.23 -20.53
C ASP A 46 -15.38 -9.17 -19.53
N THR A 47 -14.37 -8.42 -19.99
CA THR A 47 -13.60 -7.40 -19.25
C THR A 47 -14.16 -5.98 -19.39
N ASN A 48 -15.45 -5.78 -19.15
CA ASN A 48 -15.97 -4.42 -19.06
C ASN A 48 -15.60 -3.80 -17.71
N CYS A 49 -14.68 -2.83 -17.72
CA CYS A 49 -14.44 -1.93 -16.58
C CYS A 49 -15.77 -1.25 -16.20
N VAL A 50 -15.97 -1.03 -14.91
CA VAL A 50 -17.03 -0.13 -14.44
C VAL A 50 -16.53 1.30 -14.60
N VAL A 51 -17.20 2.09 -15.44
CA VAL A 51 -16.72 3.43 -15.82
C VAL A 51 -17.73 4.51 -15.46
N ASN A 52 -17.28 5.56 -14.77
CA ASN A 52 -18.01 6.81 -14.50
C ASN A 52 -19.40 6.64 -13.86
N GLN A 53 -19.55 5.63 -13.00
CA GLN A 53 -20.80 5.38 -12.27
C GLN A 53 -20.71 5.94 -10.85
N THR A 54 -21.87 6.20 -10.25
CA THR A 54 -21.99 6.44 -8.80
C THR A 54 -22.61 5.22 -8.15
N LEU A 55 -21.90 4.61 -7.21
CA LEU A 55 -22.31 3.37 -6.56
C LEU A 55 -22.35 3.56 -5.04
N MET A 56 -23.29 2.88 -4.39
CA MET A 56 -23.28 2.74 -2.93
C MET A 56 -22.55 1.44 -2.57
N ASN A 57 -23.08 0.29 -3.00
CA ASN A 57 -22.45 -1.01 -2.84
C ASN A 57 -22.43 -1.77 -4.16
N LEU A 58 -21.43 -2.61 -4.35
CA LEU A 58 -21.32 -3.46 -5.53
C LEU A 58 -21.07 -4.91 -5.09
N ALA A 59 -21.98 -5.80 -5.47
CA ALA A 59 -21.77 -7.23 -5.32
C ALA A 59 -20.72 -7.68 -6.34
N LEU A 60 -19.55 -8.05 -5.85
CA LEU A 60 -18.44 -8.49 -6.69
C LEU A 60 -18.51 -9.99 -6.95
N ASN A 61 -18.28 -10.37 -8.21
CA ASN A 61 -18.04 -11.78 -8.53
C ASN A 61 -16.57 -12.12 -8.26
N MET A 62 -16.29 -12.75 -7.11
CA MET A 62 -14.93 -13.15 -6.71
C MET A 62 -14.31 -14.22 -7.62
N TRP A 63 -15.09 -14.88 -8.49
CA TRP A 63 -14.54 -15.81 -9.47
C TRP A 63 -13.87 -15.10 -10.66
N LYS A 64 -14.06 -13.78 -10.82
CA LYS A 64 -13.35 -13.01 -11.84
C LYS A 64 -11.92 -12.76 -11.37
N THR A 65 -10.97 -12.98 -12.29
CA THR A 65 -9.56 -12.67 -12.07
C THR A 65 -9.25 -11.18 -12.30
N HIS A 66 -10.09 -10.48 -13.06
CA HIS A 66 -9.87 -9.08 -13.43
C HIS A 66 -11.02 -8.19 -12.97
N HIS A 67 -10.69 -7.17 -12.19
CA HIS A 67 -11.61 -6.15 -11.70
C HIS A 67 -11.07 -4.76 -12.03
N CYS A 68 -11.89 -3.92 -12.67
CA CYS A 68 -11.47 -2.59 -13.13
C CYS A 68 -12.55 -1.54 -12.88
N TYR A 69 -12.14 -0.42 -12.27
CA TYR A 69 -12.99 0.73 -11.95
C TYR A 69 -12.31 2.01 -12.40
N VAL A 70 -12.98 2.77 -13.27
CA VAL A 70 -12.44 4.01 -13.85
C VAL A 70 -13.41 5.15 -13.60
N GLY A 71 -12.99 6.17 -12.86
CA GLY A 71 -13.84 7.36 -12.62
C GLY A 71 -15.09 7.08 -11.77
N VAL A 72 -15.14 5.94 -11.08
CA VAL A 72 -16.31 5.55 -10.26
C VAL A 72 -16.34 6.33 -8.95
N THR A 73 -17.52 6.79 -8.57
CA THR A 73 -17.77 7.47 -7.29
C THR A 73 -18.49 6.56 -6.32
N PHE A 74 -17.89 6.31 -5.16
CA PHE A 74 -18.50 5.63 -4.02
C PHE A 74 -18.88 6.67 -2.96
N SER A 75 -20.14 6.67 -2.51
CA SER A 75 -20.67 7.70 -1.62
C SER A 75 -21.57 7.11 -0.55
N GLY A 76 -21.38 7.55 0.68
CA GLY A 76 -22.25 7.27 1.81
C GLY A 76 -21.63 6.30 2.82
N VAL A 77 -22.15 6.35 4.04
CA VAL A 77 -21.76 5.44 5.11
C VAL A 77 -22.22 4.02 4.75
N GLY A 78 -21.34 3.04 4.86
CA GLY A 78 -21.63 1.68 4.42
C GLY A 78 -21.47 1.44 2.92
N ALA A 79 -20.96 2.43 2.17
CA ALA A 79 -20.56 2.25 0.78
C ALA A 79 -19.18 1.60 0.72
N GLU A 80 -19.16 0.29 0.47
CA GLU A 80 -17.96 -0.53 0.52
C GLU A 80 -17.73 -1.25 -0.80
N LEU A 81 -16.50 -1.13 -1.29
CA LEU A 81 -15.98 -1.99 -2.33
C LEU A 81 -15.03 -3.00 -1.69
N THR A 82 -15.54 -4.20 -1.43
CA THR A 82 -14.85 -5.20 -0.61
C THR A 82 -14.41 -6.40 -1.45
N PHE A 83 -13.10 -6.66 -1.46
CA PHE A 83 -12.50 -7.81 -2.13
C PHE A 83 -12.05 -8.85 -1.10
N PHE A 84 -12.58 -10.06 -1.19
CA PHE A 84 -12.13 -11.21 -0.41
C PHE A 84 -11.10 -12.00 -1.23
N LEU A 85 -9.82 -11.68 -1.08
CA LEU A 85 -8.75 -12.21 -1.93
C LEU A 85 -8.65 -13.74 -1.84
N ASN A 86 -8.86 -14.31 -0.66
CA ASN A 86 -8.83 -15.76 -0.46
C ASN A 86 -10.03 -16.51 -1.06
N SER A 87 -11.07 -15.78 -1.48
CA SER A 87 -12.22 -16.34 -2.20
C SER A 87 -12.06 -16.24 -3.73
N MET A 88 -10.94 -15.67 -4.20
CA MET A 88 -10.61 -15.57 -5.61
C MET A 88 -9.84 -16.81 -6.10
N PRO A 89 -9.83 -17.11 -7.40
CA PRO A 89 -9.07 -18.23 -7.95
C PRO A 89 -7.56 -17.94 -7.96
N LEU A 90 -6.91 -18.00 -6.79
CA LEU A 90 -5.50 -17.61 -6.59
C LEU A 90 -4.47 -18.45 -7.38
N HIS A 91 -4.88 -19.59 -7.95
CA HIS A 91 -4.08 -20.35 -8.91
C HIS A 91 -3.94 -19.64 -10.27
N LEU A 92 -4.69 -18.56 -10.50
CA LEU A 92 -4.59 -17.66 -11.63
C LEU A 92 -4.13 -16.27 -11.15
N PRO A 93 -3.43 -15.49 -12.00
CA PRO A 93 -3.12 -14.10 -11.68
C PRO A 93 -4.38 -13.28 -11.48
N ILE A 94 -4.43 -12.51 -10.39
CA ILE A 94 -5.53 -11.60 -10.06
C ILE A 94 -5.10 -10.16 -10.35
N ASN A 95 -5.98 -9.36 -10.96
CA ASN A 95 -5.73 -7.96 -11.27
C ASN A 95 -6.91 -7.07 -10.83
N ILE A 96 -6.64 -6.13 -9.93
CA ILE A 96 -7.63 -5.21 -9.39
C ILE A 96 -7.13 -3.79 -9.59
N THR A 97 -7.81 -3.02 -10.43
CA THR A 97 -7.44 -1.63 -10.76
C THR A 97 -8.55 -0.65 -10.45
N LEU A 98 -8.23 0.38 -9.68
CA LEU A 98 -9.06 1.54 -9.40
C LEU A 98 -8.29 2.79 -9.83
N THR A 99 -8.80 3.51 -10.82
CA THR A 99 -8.14 4.71 -11.37
C THR A 99 -9.14 5.84 -11.49
N GLY A 100 -8.79 7.02 -10.98
CA GLY A 100 -9.67 8.19 -11.06
C GLY A 100 -10.91 8.08 -10.16
N CYS A 101 -10.95 7.11 -9.25
CA CYS A 101 -12.12 6.88 -8.39
C CYS A 101 -12.25 7.94 -7.30
N THR A 102 -13.48 8.19 -6.87
CA THR A 102 -13.79 9.08 -5.74
C THR A 102 -14.47 8.30 -4.64
N PHE A 103 -13.97 8.39 -3.41
CA PHE A 103 -14.61 7.85 -2.21
C PHE A 103 -14.97 9.01 -1.30
N ARG A 104 -16.24 9.10 -0.89
CA ARG A 104 -16.69 10.18 -0.02
C ARG A 104 -17.74 9.76 0.99
N GLU A 105 -17.94 10.61 1.99
CA GLU A 105 -19.03 10.50 2.98
C GLU A 105 -19.00 9.19 3.76
N GLY A 106 -17.81 8.66 3.99
CA GLY A 106 -17.62 7.40 4.66
C GLY A 106 -17.67 6.19 3.75
N ALA A 107 -17.39 6.32 2.45
CA ALA A 107 -17.11 5.18 1.59
C ALA A 107 -15.70 4.60 1.86
N ALA A 108 -15.52 3.30 1.61
CA ALA A 108 -14.22 2.63 1.70
C ALA A 108 -14.01 1.60 0.58
N VAL A 109 -12.74 1.34 0.30
CA VAL A 109 -12.31 0.15 -0.44
C VAL A 109 -11.54 -0.75 0.51
N GLN A 110 -11.86 -2.04 0.51
CA GLN A 110 -11.36 -3.00 1.48
C GLN A 110 -10.82 -4.24 0.76
N PHE A 111 -9.65 -4.70 1.20
CA PHE A 111 -9.00 -5.91 0.72
C PHE A 111 -8.77 -6.85 1.90
N PHE A 112 -9.52 -7.95 1.93
CA PHE A 112 -9.43 -8.97 2.96
C PHE A 112 -8.58 -10.12 2.49
N GLY A 113 -7.50 -10.35 3.23
CA GLY A 113 -6.77 -11.61 3.26
C GLY A 113 -7.49 -12.65 4.13
N GLY A 114 -6.75 -13.66 4.57
CA GLY A 114 -7.25 -14.66 5.53
C GLY A 114 -6.35 -14.83 6.72
N VAL A 115 -6.53 -15.96 7.41
CA VAL A 115 -5.79 -16.25 8.65
C VAL A 115 -4.29 -16.36 8.40
N GLU A 116 -3.90 -16.93 7.26
CA GLU A 116 -2.51 -17.08 6.81
C GLU A 116 -2.40 -16.73 5.32
N ALA A 117 -1.19 -16.42 4.86
CA ALA A 117 -0.91 -16.07 3.47
C ALA A 117 -1.09 -17.30 2.56
N ALA A 118 -2.13 -17.30 1.73
CA ALA A 118 -2.39 -18.36 0.77
C ALA A 118 -1.38 -18.32 -0.40
N GLU A 119 -0.99 -19.49 -0.91
CA GLU A 119 -0.23 -19.58 -2.16
C GLU A 119 -1.02 -18.95 -3.31
N SER A 120 -0.32 -18.21 -4.18
CA SER A 120 -0.94 -17.52 -5.30
C SER A 120 0.00 -17.41 -6.50
N ALA A 121 -0.58 -17.39 -7.71
CA ALA A 121 0.10 -17.04 -8.94
C ALA A 121 0.40 -15.53 -9.06
N GLY A 122 -0.02 -14.73 -8.08
CA GLY A 122 0.23 -13.29 -7.98
C GLY A 122 -1.04 -12.46 -7.98
N VAL A 123 -1.06 -11.40 -7.18
CA VAL A 123 -2.20 -10.48 -7.06
C VAL A 123 -1.72 -9.05 -7.27
N LEU A 124 -2.19 -8.42 -8.33
CA LEU A 124 -1.90 -7.04 -8.66
C LEU A 124 -3.03 -6.13 -8.17
N ILE A 125 -2.72 -5.19 -7.28
CA ILE A 125 -3.67 -4.18 -6.81
C ILE A 125 -3.12 -2.79 -7.13
N ARG A 126 -3.88 -2.02 -7.89
CA ARG A 126 -3.55 -0.63 -8.24
C ARG A 126 -4.69 0.29 -7.84
N VAL A 127 -4.44 1.18 -6.89
CA VAL A 127 -5.35 2.28 -6.50
C VAL A 127 -4.62 3.58 -6.84
N SER A 128 -5.07 4.27 -7.88
CA SER A 128 -4.38 5.43 -8.45
C SER A 128 -5.33 6.60 -8.68
N GLN A 129 -4.80 7.82 -8.66
CA GLN A 129 -5.54 9.05 -9.01
C GLN A 129 -6.85 9.18 -8.22
N THR A 130 -6.81 8.82 -6.94
CA THR A 130 -8.03 8.65 -6.13
C THR A 130 -8.30 9.90 -5.29
N VAL A 131 -9.55 10.34 -5.28
CA VAL A 131 -10.00 11.43 -4.40
C VAL A 131 -10.74 10.83 -3.21
N MET A 132 -10.31 11.19 -2.00
CA MET A 132 -10.90 10.70 -0.75
C MET A 132 -11.42 11.86 0.08
N ARG A 133 -12.68 11.79 0.52
CA ARG A 133 -13.35 12.82 1.33
C ARG A 133 -14.05 12.16 2.51
N SER A 134 -13.35 12.10 3.65
CA SER A 134 -13.72 11.26 4.79
C SER A 134 -13.97 9.82 4.34
N SER A 135 -12.91 9.15 3.89
CA SER A 135 -12.91 7.79 3.33
C SER A 135 -11.58 7.09 3.63
N VAL A 136 -11.47 5.79 3.39
CA VAL A 136 -10.27 5.00 3.72
C VAL A 136 -10.04 3.85 2.72
N VAL A 137 -8.77 3.51 2.47
CA VAL A 137 -8.34 2.26 1.84
C VAL A 137 -7.90 1.30 2.95
N VAL A 138 -8.49 0.10 3.01
CA VAL A 138 -8.26 -0.85 4.10
C VAL A 138 -7.66 -2.15 3.57
N PHE A 139 -6.60 -2.61 4.22
CA PHE A 139 -6.09 -3.97 4.07
C PHE A 139 -6.23 -4.69 5.41
N VAL A 140 -6.70 -5.93 5.37
CA VAL A 140 -7.05 -6.71 6.57
C VAL A 140 -6.46 -8.11 6.46
N PHE A 141 -5.81 -8.57 7.53
CA PHE A 141 -5.21 -9.90 7.67
C PHE A 141 -4.12 -10.27 6.66
N ALA A 142 -3.75 -11.55 6.58
CA ALA A 142 -2.67 -12.04 5.76
C ALA A 142 -3.06 -12.07 4.28
N LEU A 143 -2.41 -11.23 3.47
CA LEU A 143 -2.66 -11.18 2.05
C LEU A 143 -2.04 -12.41 1.36
N PRO A 144 -2.57 -12.86 0.20
CA PRO A 144 -1.95 -13.92 -0.57
C PRO A 144 -0.48 -13.64 -0.86
N GLN A 145 0.29 -14.69 -1.12
CA GLN A 145 1.70 -14.54 -1.51
C GLN A 145 1.81 -13.81 -2.85
N HIS A 146 2.94 -13.16 -3.10
CA HIS A 146 3.22 -12.49 -4.38
C HIS A 146 2.21 -11.39 -4.75
N CYS A 147 1.74 -10.64 -3.75
CA CYS A 147 0.95 -9.43 -3.99
C CYS A 147 1.86 -8.26 -4.39
N ASP A 148 1.49 -7.55 -5.46
CA ASP A 148 2.07 -6.25 -5.82
C ASP A 148 0.98 -5.17 -5.71
N ILE A 149 1.09 -4.35 -4.67
CA ILE A 149 0.08 -3.39 -4.26
C ILE A 149 0.66 -1.98 -4.36
N ALA A 150 -0.04 -1.11 -5.09
CA ALA A 150 0.31 0.30 -5.17
C ALA A 150 -0.92 1.18 -4.91
N VAL A 151 -0.82 2.05 -3.90
CA VAL A 151 -1.76 3.12 -3.58
C VAL A 151 -1.05 4.44 -3.88
N THR A 152 -1.36 5.04 -5.04
CA THR A 152 -0.64 6.20 -5.55
C THR A 152 -1.55 7.37 -5.89
N GLU A 153 -0.99 8.59 -5.87
CA GLU A 153 -1.68 9.79 -6.36
C GLU A 153 -3.05 10.01 -5.68
N VAL A 154 -3.05 9.93 -4.34
CA VAL A 154 -4.27 10.09 -3.53
C VAL A 154 -4.38 11.53 -3.03
N ASP A 155 -5.51 12.18 -3.27
CA ASP A 155 -5.89 13.45 -2.65
C ASP A 155 -6.96 13.22 -1.57
N ALA A 156 -6.58 13.31 -0.30
CA ALA A 156 -7.42 12.98 0.84
C ALA A 156 -7.74 14.19 1.72
N VAL A 157 -9.02 14.39 2.04
CA VAL A 157 -9.46 15.36 3.06
C VAL A 157 -10.32 14.63 4.08
N GLN A 158 -9.92 14.68 5.36
CA GLN A 158 -10.66 14.09 6.47
C GLN A 158 -11.31 15.20 7.30
N SER A 159 -12.64 15.30 7.23
CA SER A 159 -13.41 16.34 7.92
C SER A 159 -14.33 15.81 9.02
N SER A 160 -14.69 14.52 8.96
CA SER A 160 -15.64 13.86 9.86
C SER A 160 -15.16 12.46 10.23
N ILE A 161 -15.41 12.05 11.48
CA ILE A 161 -15.14 10.68 11.94
C ILE A 161 -15.97 9.71 11.11
N LEU A 162 -15.29 8.72 10.53
CA LEU A 162 -15.89 7.59 9.85
C LEU A 162 -16.66 6.73 10.86
N PHE A 163 -17.96 6.54 10.64
CA PHE A 163 -18.79 5.65 11.44
C PHE A 163 -18.98 4.34 10.67
N TRP A 164 -18.28 3.28 11.08
CA TRP A 164 -18.49 1.93 10.57
C TRP A 164 -19.06 1.04 11.67
N PRO A 165 -20.15 0.30 11.42
CA PRO A 165 -20.63 -0.72 12.34
C PRO A 165 -19.73 -1.96 12.22
N ASP A 166 -18.81 -2.08 13.17
CA ASP A 166 -18.41 -3.34 13.85
C ASP A 166 -16.94 -3.71 14.04
N THR A 167 -15.92 -3.19 13.34
CA THR A 167 -14.58 -3.81 13.56
C THR A 167 -13.38 -2.89 13.54
N VAL A 168 -13.55 -1.64 13.10
CA VAL A 168 -12.40 -0.79 12.80
C VAL A 168 -12.36 0.40 13.76
N ASN A 169 -11.32 0.43 14.60
CA ASN A 169 -11.12 1.47 15.59
C ASN A 169 -11.18 2.86 14.93
N LYS A 170 -11.86 3.79 15.61
CA LYS A 170 -12.54 4.99 15.08
C LYS A 170 -11.60 6.14 14.67
N ARG A 171 -10.44 5.83 14.07
CA ARG A 171 -9.38 6.81 13.78
C ARG A 171 -9.30 7.10 12.29
N LEU A 172 -9.29 8.39 11.97
CA LEU A 172 -9.17 8.90 10.61
C LEU A 172 -7.82 8.49 10.02
N SER A 173 -7.82 7.81 8.87
CA SER A 173 -6.62 7.53 8.09
C SER A 173 -6.89 7.43 6.61
N VAL A 174 -5.85 7.60 5.80
CA VAL A 174 -5.92 7.42 4.34
C VAL A 174 -5.80 5.94 4.01
N VAL A 175 -4.83 5.27 4.63
CA VAL A 175 -4.64 3.82 4.51
C VAL A 175 -4.67 3.21 5.90
N MET A 176 -5.47 2.16 6.06
CA MET A 176 -5.53 1.37 7.27
C MET A 176 -5.05 -0.06 7.00
N LEU A 177 -4.23 -0.56 7.92
CA LEU A 177 -3.69 -1.91 7.93
C LEU A 177 -4.13 -2.60 9.22
N ASP A 178 -5.10 -3.51 9.12
CA ASP A 178 -5.54 -4.29 10.28
C ASP A 178 -4.90 -5.66 10.28
N SER A 179 -3.93 -5.85 11.18
CA SER A 179 -3.27 -7.13 11.42
C SER A 179 -2.72 -7.76 10.13
N VAL A 180 -2.10 -6.93 9.29
CA VAL A 180 -1.66 -7.31 7.93
C VAL A 180 -0.34 -8.07 7.96
N GLU A 181 -0.30 -9.16 7.20
CA GLU A 181 0.92 -9.89 6.87
C GLU A 181 1.18 -9.84 5.36
N LEU A 182 2.39 -9.41 4.99
CA LEU A 182 2.91 -9.47 3.64
C LEU A 182 3.96 -10.58 3.56
N THR A 183 3.72 -11.52 2.65
CA THR A 183 4.62 -12.67 2.40
C THR A 183 5.04 -12.65 0.94
N ALA A 184 6.33 -12.49 0.68
CA ALA A 184 6.89 -12.26 -0.65
C ALA A 184 6.11 -11.22 -1.48
N SER A 185 5.68 -10.14 -0.83
CA SER A 185 4.73 -9.17 -1.36
C SER A 185 5.24 -7.73 -1.20
N SER A 186 4.81 -6.82 -2.07
CA SER A 186 5.17 -5.39 -2.02
C SER A 186 3.94 -4.49 -1.85
N LEU A 187 4.02 -3.55 -0.91
CA LEU A 187 3.04 -2.47 -0.70
C LEU A 187 3.71 -1.11 -0.84
N LEU A 188 3.33 -0.36 -1.87
CA LEU A 188 3.75 1.01 -2.10
C LEU A 188 2.60 1.98 -1.80
N VAL A 189 2.84 2.93 -0.91
CA VAL A 189 1.99 4.11 -0.72
C VAL A 189 2.78 5.35 -1.15
N SER A 190 2.38 5.99 -2.25
CA SER A 190 3.19 7.05 -2.85
C SER A 190 2.37 8.26 -3.31
N ASN A 191 2.97 9.46 -3.29
CA ASN A 191 2.34 10.68 -3.82
C ASN A 191 0.98 10.99 -3.18
N VAL A 192 0.82 10.72 -1.88
CA VAL A 192 -0.40 11.01 -1.13
C VAL A 192 -0.36 12.45 -0.62
N ARG A 193 -1.37 13.25 -0.93
CA ARG A 193 -1.61 14.56 -0.31
C ARG A 193 -2.82 14.44 0.58
N ALA A 194 -2.64 14.69 1.87
CA ALA A 194 -3.71 14.47 2.83
C ALA A 194 -3.81 15.60 3.85
N TYR A 195 -5.04 16.07 4.08
CA TYR A 195 -5.35 17.08 5.09
C TYR A 195 -6.46 16.62 6.04
N ALA A 196 -6.31 16.91 7.34
CA ALA A 196 -7.33 16.63 8.35
C ALA A 196 -7.70 17.90 9.13
N SER A 197 -9.00 18.12 9.37
CA SER A 197 -9.50 19.32 10.05
C SER A 197 -9.36 19.29 11.58
N ARG A 198 -9.15 18.10 12.17
CA ARG A 198 -9.03 17.90 13.63
C ARG A 198 -7.80 17.05 13.94
N TYR A 199 -6.93 17.54 14.83
CA TYR A 199 -5.67 16.90 15.29
C TYR A 199 -5.89 15.54 16.00
N ARG A 200 -6.41 14.52 15.31
CA ARG A 200 -6.69 13.18 15.87
C ARG A 200 -6.52 12.01 14.88
N GLY A 201 -6.26 12.28 13.60
CA GLY A 201 -6.04 11.24 12.58
C GLY A 201 -4.58 10.78 12.47
N PHE A 202 -4.37 9.69 11.73
CA PHE A 202 -3.06 9.20 11.29
C PHE A 202 -3.03 9.11 9.77
N GLY A 203 -1.90 9.41 9.12
CA GLY A 203 -1.83 9.30 7.66
C GLY A 203 -2.09 7.87 7.18
N LEU A 204 -1.27 6.96 7.70
CA LEU A 204 -1.42 5.53 7.67
C LEU A 204 -1.58 5.01 9.10
N TYR A 205 -2.45 4.02 9.28
CA TYR A 205 -2.70 3.44 10.60
C TYR A 205 -2.67 1.91 10.58
N SER A 206 -1.77 1.34 11.37
CA SER A 206 -1.74 -0.08 11.67
C SER A 206 -2.14 -0.34 13.12
N ILE A 207 -3.28 -1.02 13.33
CA ILE A 207 -3.86 -1.27 14.66
C ILE A 207 -3.40 -2.60 15.27
N GLY A 208 -3.12 -3.60 14.45
CA GLY A 208 -2.63 -4.91 14.86
C GLY A 208 -1.13 -5.05 14.66
N THR A 209 -0.72 -6.29 14.38
CA THR A 209 0.65 -6.59 13.96
C THR A 209 0.77 -6.37 12.46
N LEU A 210 1.77 -5.59 12.06
CA LEU A 210 2.22 -5.48 10.69
C LEU A 210 3.46 -6.37 10.52
N THR A 211 3.32 -7.44 9.74
CA THR A 211 4.38 -8.43 9.48
C THR A 211 4.83 -8.34 8.03
N LEU A 212 6.14 -8.24 7.82
CA LEU A 212 6.78 -8.34 6.52
C LEU A 212 7.77 -9.52 6.55
N VAL A 213 7.54 -10.53 5.72
CA VAL A 213 8.35 -11.77 5.65
C VAL A 213 8.57 -12.20 4.19
N GLY A 214 9.53 -13.09 3.96
CA GLY A 214 9.81 -13.66 2.64
C GLY A 214 10.28 -12.64 1.60
N GLY A 215 11.10 -11.66 1.98
CA GLY A 215 11.56 -10.59 1.08
C GLY A 215 10.48 -9.54 0.75
N SER A 216 9.48 -9.41 1.62
CA SER A 216 8.40 -8.43 1.43
C SER A 216 8.89 -7.00 1.56
N SER A 217 8.14 -6.06 0.98
CA SER A 217 8.47 -4.65 1.09
C SER A 217 7.26 -3.77 1.36
N LEU A 218 7.46 -2.76 2.21
CA LEU A 218 6.52 -1.66 2.43
C LEU A 218 7.25 -0.34 2.28
N TYR A 219 6.83 0.44 1.28
CA TYR A 219 7.35 1.78 1.03
C TYR A 219 6.25 2.81 1.21
N VAL A 220 6.50 3.84 2.02
CA VAL A 220 5.70 5.06 2.02
C VAL A 220 6.59 6.20 1.55
N ARG A 221 6.27 6.83 0.42
CA ARG A 221 7.15 7.85 -0.15
C ARG A 221 6.45 9.02 -0.82
N TYR A 222 7.11 10.18 -0.82
CA TYR A 222 6.59 11.39 -1.46
C TYR A 222 5.18 11.78 -0.97
N CYS A 223 4.85 11.44 0.27
CA CYS A 223 3.56 11.77 0.87
C CYS A 223 3.66 13.05 1.70
N SER A 224 2.63 13.87 1.64
CA SER A 224 2.51 15.12 2.38
C SER A 224 1.23 15.13 3.23
N PHE A 225 1.38 15.20 4.55
CA PHE A 225 0.27 15.19 5.50
C PHE A 225 0.17 16.51 6.28
N GLY A 226 -1.04 17.04 6.43
CA GLY A 226 -1.34 18.19 7.29
C GLY A 226 -2.53 17.91 8.21
N GLY A 227 -2.43 18.31 9.48
CA GLY A 227 -3.49 18.11 10.48
C GLY A 227 -3.56 16.69 11.06
N TYR A 228 -2.62 15.82 10.71
CA TYR A 228 -2.50 14.46 11.23
C TYR A 228 -1.54 14.41 12.41
N LYS A 229 -1.78 13.51 13.37
CA LYS A 229 -0.89 13.36 14.53
C LYS A 229 0.43 12.67 14.15
N HIS A 230 0.34 11.60 13.35
CA HIS A 230 1.50 10.87 12.84
C HIS A 230 1.29 10.57 11.37
N LEU A 231 2.37 10.54 10.57
CA LEU A 231 2.28 10.09 9.18
C LEU A 231 1.97 8.59 9.14
N PHE A 232 2.67 7.77 9.92
CA PHE A 232 2.39 6.36 10.07
C PHE A 232 2.35 6.01 11.56
N HIS A 233 1.20 5.57 12.04
CA HIS A 233 1.07 4.96 13.36
C HIS A 233 1.08 3.44 13.21
N VAL A 234 2.00 2.76 13.88
CA VAL A 234 2.11 1.29 13.87
C VAL A 234 2.06 0.76 15.30
N ASN A 235 1.13 -0.16 15.57
CA ASN A 235 1.00 -0.72 16.91
C ASN A 235 2.12 -1.72 17.21
N VAL A 236 2.25 -2.76 16.37
CA VAL A 236 3.32 -3.78 16.43
C VAL A 236 3.92 -3.94 15.03
N LEU A 237 5.25 -3.96 14.92
CA LEU A 237 5.97 -4.10 13.65
C LEU A 237 6.98 -5.25 13.72
N SER A 238 6.88 -6.18 12.77
CA SER A 238 7.82 -7.29 12.58
C SER A 238 8.30 -7.33 11.13
N VAL A 239 9.59 -7.07 10.90
CA VAL A 239 10.21 -7.11 9.57
C VAL A 239 11.31 -8.17 9.59
N ARG A 240 11.16 -9.22 8.78
CA ARG A 240 11.97 -10.45 8.84
C ARG A 240 12.27 -10.98 7.44
N ASP A 241 13.18 -11.95 7.33
CA ASP A 241 13.53 -12.60 6.07
C ASP A 241 13.85 -11.63 4.91
N HIS A 242 14.89 -10.79 5.05
CA HIS A 242 15.31 -9.83 4.02
C HIS A 242 14.21 -8.83 3.58
N SER A 243 13.22 -8.58 4.43
CA SER A 243 12.14 -7.67 4.12
C SER A 243 12.51 -6.20 4.37
N VAL A 244 11.79 -5.28 3.73
CA VAL A 244 12.08 -3.85 3.79
C VAL A 244 10.86 -3.06 4.26
N PHE A 245 11.04 -2.23 5.28
CA PHE A 245 10.10 -1.18 5.63
C PHE A 245 10.80 0.17 5.45
N ALA A 246 10.26 1.05 4.62
CA ALA A 246 10.89 2.33 4.34
C ALA A 246 9.90 3.49 4.23
N LEU A 247 10.18 4.58 4.96
CA LEU A 247 9.55 5.88 4.78
C LEU A 247 10.55 6.80 4.09
N LEU A 248 10.24 7.31 2.90
CA LEU A 248 11.21 8.07 2.08
C LEU A 248 10.62 9.38 1.59
N ASN A 249 11.32 10.51 1.77
CA ASN A 249 10.94 11.79 1.20
C ASN A 249 9.49 12.22 1.53
N ASN A 250 9.05 11.96 2.76
CA ASN A 250 7.73 12.36 3.22
C ASN A 250 7.79 13.65 4.04
N THR A 251 6.71 14.43 3.98
CA THR A 251 6.61 15.71 4.70
C THR A 251 5.36 15.75 5.57
N MET A 252 5.47 16.43 6.72
CA MET A 252 4.33 16.77 7.56
C MET A 252 4.33 18.27 7.82
N SER A 253 3.26 18.96 7.42
CA SER A 253 3.11 20.40 7.70
C SER A 253 2.64 20.66 9.14
N SER A 254 1.98 19.68 9.76
CA SER A 254 1.70 19.66 11.19
C SER A 254 1.55 18.22 11.69
N GLY A 255 1.85 18.01 12.98
CA GLY A 255 1.80 16.70 13.64
C GLY A 255 2.96 16.52 14.62
N THR A 256 3.17 15.29 15.09
CA THR A 256 4.17 14.94 16.11
C THR A 256 5.35 14.16 15.54
N SER A 257 5.13 13.18 14.67
CA SER A 257 6.22 12.35 14.13
C SER A 257 5.85 11.67 12.80
N LEU A 258 6.86 11.33 12.00
CA LEU A 258 6.67 10.57 10.76
C LEU A 258 6.26 9.12 11.04
N LEU A 259 6.95 8.45 11.97
CA LEU A 259 6.56 7.14 12.47
C LEU A 259 6.25 7.25 13.96
N TYR A 260 5.16 6.63 14.40
CA TYR A 260 4.88 6.39 15.80
C TYR A 260 4.66 4.92 16.02
N GLN A 261 5.44 4.38 16.95
CA GLN A 261 5.35 3.00 17.37
C GLN A 261 4.79 2.90 18.78
N CYS A 262 3.85 1.99 18.99
CA CYS A 262 3.16 1.87 20.27
C CYS A 262 3.76 0.79 21.20
N ARG A 263 4.02 -0.42 20.69
CA ARG A 263 4.41 -1.57 21.51
C ARG A 263 5.71 -2.22 21.05
N GLU A 264 5.61 -3.24 20.21
CA GLU A 264 6.72 -4.14 19.88
C GLU A 264 7.32 -3.82 18.51
N PHE A 265 8.65 -3.88 18.43
CA PHE A 265 9.47 -3.62 17.25
C PHE A 265 10.45 -4.78 17.04
N SER A 266 10.49 -5.36 15.84
CA SER A 266 11.56 -6.29 15.47
C SER A 266 11.95 -6.14 14.00
N VAL A 267 13.26 -6.10 13.76
CA VAL A 267 13.88 -6.15 12.43
C VAL A 267 14.97 -7.22 12.49
N LEU A 268 14.78 -8.33 11.78
CA LEU A 268 15.63 -9.52 11.87
C LEU A 268 16.08 -10.01 10.48
N GLU A 269 17.01 -10.96 10.43
CA GLU A 269 17.37 -11.70 9.20
C GLU A 269 17.71 -10.79 8.01
N HIS A 270 18.63 -9.85 8.22
CA HIS A 270 19.09 -8.88 7.21
C HIS A 270 17.99 -7.97 6.64
N SER A 271 16.86 -7.87 7.33
CA SER A 271 15.79 -6.92 7.00
C SER A 271 16.21 -5.47 7.26
N VAL A 272 15.52 -4.55 6.59
CA VAL A 272 15.87 -3.12 6.60
C VAL A 272 14.69 -2.28 7.07
N LEU A 273 14.95 -1.41 8.05
CA LEU A 273 14.10 -0.26 8.37
C LEU A 273 14.82 1.01 7.90
N ARG A 274 14.18 1.83 7.06
CA ARG A 274 14.72 3.13 6.62
C ARG A 274 13.70 4.25 6.81
N MET A 275 14.12 5.42 7.30
CA MET A 275 13.26 6.61 7.47
C MET A 275 13.97 7.88 7.02
#